data_AF-A0A965WRQ7-F1
#
_entry.id   AF-A0A965WRQ7-F1
#
_cell.length_a   1.000
_cell.length_b   1.000
_cell.length_c   1.000
_cell.angle_alpha   90.00
_cell.angle_beta   90.00
_cell.angle_gamma   90.00
#
_symmetry.space_group_name_H-M   'P 1'
#
loop_
_entity.id
_entity.type
_entity.pdbx_description
1 polymer ?
#
loop_
_entity_poly.entity_id
_entity_poly.type
_entity_poly.pdbx_seq_one_letter_code
_entity_poly.pdbx_strand_id
1 'polypeptide(L)' 'MNFEALLKELEVIVAKLENPNTTLDEGIELFNKGIGISKTCMAVLTESKGKISLLKFELDKITSEEFCIGENE' A
#
# COMPACT_ATOMS: atom_id res chain seq x y z
N MET A 1 12.36 1.26 -3.58
CA MET A 1 11.82 1.99 -2.41
C MET A 1 10.79 1.08 -1.77
N ASN A 2 10.88 0.80 -0.47
CA ASN A 2 9.82 0.05 0.23
C ASN A 2 8.75 1.01 0.77
N PHE A 3 7.58 0.47 1.10
CA PHE A 3 6.43 1.25 1.58
C PHE A 3 6.76 2.03 2.86
N GLU A 4 7.50 1.40 3.78
CA GLU A 4 7.85 1.94 5.09
C GLU A 4 8.73 3.19 4.97
N ALA A 5 9.67 3.20 4.01
CA ALA A 5 10.50 4.36 3.74
C ALA A 5 9.68 5.53 3.15
N LEU A 6 8.76 5.24 2.23
CA LEU A 6 7.86 6.25 1.66
C LEU A 6 6.94 6.84 2.73
N LEU A 7 6.39 6.01 3.61
CA LEU A 7 5.55 6.45 4.71
C LEU A 7 6.32 7.35 5.68
N LYS A 8 7.54 6.96 6.05
CA LYS A 8 8.41 7.77 6.91
C LYS A 8 8.77 9.12 6.28
N GLU A 9 8.99 9.14 4.97
CA GLU A 9 9.23 10.40 4.25
C GLU A 9 8.00 11.31 4.25
N LEU A 10 6.79 10.73 4.13
CA LEU A 10 5.54 11.48 4.24
C LEU A 10 5.34 12.07 5.64
N GLU A 11 5.64 11.31 6.70
CA GLU A 11 5.61 11.79 8.09
C GLU A 11 6.54 13.00 8.30
N VAL A 12 7.75 12.95 7.72
CA VAL A 12 8.70 14.07 7.77
C VAL A 12 8.16 15.29 7.02
N ILE A 13 7.47 15.11 5.89
CA ILE A 13 6.84 16.21 5.15
C ILE A 13 5.73 16.85 5.99
N VAL A 14 4.87 16.04 6.63
CA VAL A 14 3.80 16.53 7.51
C VAL A 14 4.39 17.34 8.66
N ALA A 15 5.41 16.82 9.35
CA ALA A 15 6.07 17.53 10.43
C ALA A 15 6.68 18.87 9.99
N LYS A 16 7.18 18.96 8.75
CA LYS A 16 7.65 20.23 8.19
C LYS A 16 6.50 21.18 7.84
N LEU A 17 5.39 20.68 7.30
CA LEU A 17 4.22 21.51 7.01
C LEU A 17 3.56 22.08 8.27
N GLU A 18 3.64 21.38 9.40
CA GLU A 18 3.15 21.85 10.70
C GLU A 18 4.11 22.84 11.39
N ASN A 19 5.34 23.00 10.89
CA ASN A 19 6.30 23.92 11.48
C ASN A 19 5.90 25.38 11.14
N PRO A 20 5.71 26.25 12.16
CA PRO A 20 5.31 27.64 11.95
C PRO A 20 6.36 28.49 11.22
N ASN A 21 7.61 28.02 11.11
CA ASN A 21 8.68 28.69 10.36
C ASN A 21 8.71 28.31 8.87
N THR A 22 7.88 27.37 8.44
CA THR A 22 7.80 26.97 7.04
C THR A 22 7.19 28.12 6.24
N THR A 23 7.92 28.59 5.24
CA THR A 23 7.46 29.65 4.35
C THR A 23 6.38 29.14 3.41
N LEU A 24 5.63 30.05 2.78
CA LEU A 24 4.58 29.70 1.83
C LEU A 24 5.12 28.88 0.65
N ASP A 25 6.26 29.31 0.08
CA ASP A 25 6.88 28.65 -1.06
C ASP A 25 7.38 27.24 -0.70
N GLU A 26 8.04 27.09 0.45
CA GLU A 26 8.44 25.78 0.98
C GLU A 26 7.22 24.88 1.25
N GLY A 27 6.13 25.45 1.76
CA GLY A 27 4.88 24.75 1.98
C GLY A 27 4.30 24.17 0.68
N ILE A 28 4.31 24.95 -0.40
CA ILE A 28 3.86 24.52 -1.73
C ILE A 28 4.74 23.38 -2.27
N GLU A 29 6.06 23.48 -2.12
CA GLU A 29 6.99 22.41 -2.54
C GLU A 29 6.79 21.12 -1.73
N LEU A 30 6.71 21.24 -0.40
CA LEU A 30 6.46 20.13 0.51
C LEU A 30 5.13 19.44 0.20
N PHE A 31 4.08 20.21 -0.07
CA PHE A 31 2.77 19.67 -0.41
C PHE A 31 2.79 18.90 -1.73
N ASN A 32 3.41 19.47 -2.78
CA ASN A 32 3.60 18.78 -4.06
C ASN A 32 4.37 17.47 -3.90
N LYS A 33 5.45 17.50 -3.11
CA LYS A 33 6.23 16.29 -2.78
C LYS A 33 5.38 15.26 -2.03
N GLY A 34 4.59 15.71 -1.05
CA GLY A 34 3.67 14.86 -0.29
C GLY A 34 2.63 14.16 -1.17
N ILE A 35 2.07 14.86 -2.16
CA ILE A 35 1.17 14.26 -3.17
C ILE A 35 1.89 13.15 -3.95
N GLY A 36 3.12 13.40 -4.40
CA GLY A 36 3.90 12.43 -5.15
C GLY A 36 4.10 11.13 -4.36
N ILE A 37 4.57 11.24 -3.11
CA ILE A 37 4.80 10.10 -2.22
C ILE A 37 3.49 9.36 -1.94
N SER A 38 2.41 10.10 -1.65
CA SER A 38 1.09 9.53 -1.38
C SER A 38 0.58 8.68 -2.55
N LYS A 39 0.77 9.15 -3.79
CA LYS A 39 0.43 8.38 -5.00
C LYS A 39 1.24 7.09 -5.09
N THR A 40 2.54 7.15 -4.82
CA THR A 40 3.40 5.96 -4.83
C THR A 40 2.98 4.96 -3.75
N CYS A 41 2.70 5.40 -2.52
CA CYS A 41 2.17 4.55 -1.45
C CYS A 41 0.88 3.83 -1.89
N MET A 42 -0.05 4.56 -2.51
CA MET A 42 -1.32 4.00 -3.00
C MET A 42 -1.10 2.90 -4.05
N ALA A 43 -0.12 3.11 -4.96
CA ALA A 43 0.23 2.12 -5.97
C ALA A 43 0.77 0.83 -5.34
N VAL A 44 1.68 0.94 -4.37
CA VAL A 44 2.26 -0.20 -3.64
C VAL A 44 1.17 -0.98 -2.88
N LEU A 45 0.26 -0.28 -2.21
CA LEU A 45 -0.86 -0.91 -1.51
C LEU A 45 -1.82 -1.62 -2.47
N THR A 46 -2.09 -1.01 -3.63
CA THR A 46 -2.96 -1.60 -4.67
C THR A 46 -2.35 -2.88 -5.22
N GLU A 47 -1.06 -2.86 -5.54
CA GLU A 47 -0.33 -4.04 -6.01
C GLU A 47 -0.34 -5.16 -4.96
N SER A 48 -0.06 -4.80 -3.70
CA SER A 48 -0.05 -5.75 -2.59
C SER A 48 -1.43 -6.37 -2.35
N LYS A 49 -2.50 -5.58 -2.44
CA LYS A 49 -3.88 -6.07 -2.38
C LYS A 49 -4.18 -7.04 -3.53
N GLY A 50 -3.72 -6.74 -4.74
CA GLY A 50 -3.86 -7.63 -5.90
C GLY A 50 -3.21 -9.01 -5.67
N LYS A 51 -1.99 -9.02 -5.13
CA LYS A 51 -1.28 -10.27 -4.77
C LYS A 51 -2.05 -11.09 -3.73
N ILE A 52 -2.55 -10.45 -2.68
CA ILE A 52 -3.35 -11.12 -1.64
C ILE A 52 -4.64 -11.70 -2.24
N SER A 53 -5.32 -10.96 -3.10
CA SER A 53 -6.54 -11.45 -3.76
C SER A 53 -6.28 -12.68 -4.63
N LEU A 54 -5.15 -12.73 -5.35
CA LEU A 54 -4.76 -13.90 -6.14
C LEU A 54 -4.50 -15.12 -5.25
N LEU A 55 -3.73 -14.94 -4.17
CA LEU A 55 -3.44 -16.01 -3.21
C LEU A 55 -4.72 -16.57 -2.56
N LYS A 56 -5.69 -15.70 -2.24
CA LYS A 56 -7.00 -16.13 -1.74
C LYS A 56 -7.76 -16.95 -2.77
N PHE A 57 -7.77 -16.51 -4.03
CA PHE A 57 -8.42 -17.26 -5.10
C PHE A 57 -7.79 -18.63 -5.36
N GLU A 58 -6.46 -18.72 -5.28
CA GLU A 58 -5.74 -20.01 -5.38
C GLU A 58 -6.07 -20.92 -4.19
N LEU A 59 -6.10 -20.37 -2.97
CA LEU A 59 -6.50 -21.11 -1.77
C LEU A 59 -7.94 -21.64 -1.89
N ASP A 60 -8.88 -20.80 -2.33
CA ASP A 60 -10.29 -21.17 -2.50
C ASP A 60 -10.44 -22.34 -3.47
N LYS A 61 -9.69 -22.37 -4.58
CA LYS A 61 -9.67 -23.50 -5.53
C LYS A 61 -9.20 -24.80 -4.89
N ILE A 62 -8.13 -24.76 -4.11
CA ILE A 62 -7.60 -25.94 -3.41
C ILE A 62 -8.63 -26.46 -2.40
N THR A 63 -9.36 -25.58 -1.72
CA THR A 63 -10.38 -25.96 -0.73
C THR A 63 -11.72 -26.37 -1.35
N SER A 64 -12.02 -25.93 -2.57
CA SER A 64 -13.29 -26.23 -3.27
C SER A 64 -13.21 -27.50 -4.11
N GLU A 65 -12.00 -27.98 -4.43
CA GLU A 65 -11.81 -29.36 -4.87
C GLU A 65 -11.90 -30.27 -3.63
N GLU A 66 -13.14 -30.50 -3.16
CA GLU A 66 -13.41 -31.62 -2.27
C GLU A 66 -12.88 -32.91 -2.91
N PHE A 67 -12.02 -33.58 -2.15
CA PHE A 67 -11.63 -34.96 -2.35
C PHE A 67 -12.88 -35.79 -2.72
N CYS A 68 -12.95 -36.27 -3.96
CA CYS A 68 -13.76 -37.44 -4.28
C CYS A 68 -13.15 -38.64 -3.53
N ILE A 69 -13.47 -38.79 -2.25
CA ILE A 69 -13.28 -40.06 -1.57
C ILE A 69 -14.30 -40.98 -2.24
N GLY A 70 -13.85 -41.77 -3.21
CA GLY A 70 -14.69 -42.76 -3.84
C GLY A 70 -15.30 -43.63 -2.76
N GLU A 71 -16.63 -43.57 -2.62
CA GLU A 71 -17.38 -44.54 -1.84
C GLU A 71 -17.15 -45.90 -2.52
N ASN A 72 -16.27 -46.69 -1.92
CA ASN A 72 -16.03 -48.07 -2.27
C ASN A 72 -16.83 -48.91 -1.27
N GLU A 73 -18.13 -49.09 -1.55
CA GLU A 73 -18.91 -50.33 -1.32
C GLU A 73 -20.35 -50.18 -1.81
#